data_AF-A0A8F1MCP6-F1
#
_entry.id   AF-A0A8F1MCP6-F1
#
_cell.length_a   1.000
_cell.length_b   1.000
_cell.length_c   1.000
_cell.angle_alpha   90.00
_cell.angle_beta   90.00
_cell.angle_gamma   90.00
#
_symmetry.space_group_name_H-M   'P 1'
#
loop_
_entity.id
_entity.type
_entity.pdbx_description
1 polymer ?
#
loop_
_entity_poly.entity_id
_entity_poly.type
_entity_poly.pdbx_seq_one_letter_code
_entity_poly.pdbx_strand_id
1 'polypeptide(L)'
;MLPEPRESLSPYAPRIEKIKIDPDKIGVIIGKGGETINKITSETGAEIDIKEDGLITVASPDGASIEKAMNRIKSLVEEPGSWQDLRR
;
A
#
# COMPACT_ATOMS: atom_id res chain seq x y z
N MET A 1 3.81 -35.83 -17.35
CA MET A 1 3.05 -34.62 -17.71
C MET A 1 2.83 -33.87 -16.42
N LEU A 2 3.46 -32.71 -16.25
CA LEU A 2 3.34 -31.88 -15.05
C LEU A 2 2.15 -30.93 -15.26
N PRO A 3 1.10 -30.97 -14.42
CA PRO A 3 0.09 -29.92 -14.44
C PRO A 3 0.73 -28.64 -13.90
N GLU A 4 0.66 -27.55 -14.66
CA GLU A 4 1.08 -26.23 -14.23
C GLU A 4 0.46 -25.91 -12.87
N PRO A 5 1.24 -25.40 -11.88
CA PRO A 5 0.66 -24.97 -10.63
C PRO A 5 -0.32 -23.85 -10.95
N ARG A 6 -1.62 -24.06 -10.67
CA ARG A 6 -2.65 -23.04 -10.83
C ARG A 6 -2.18 -21.80 -10.06
N GLU A 7 -1.76 -20.77 -10.77
CA GLU A 7 -1.41 -19.44 -10.26
C GLU A 7 -2.61 -18.68 -9.68
N SER A 8 -3.70 -19.38 -9.33
CA SER A 8 -4.72 -18.83 -8.46
C SER A 8 -4.18 -18.88 -7.04
N LEU A 9 -3.43 -17.85 -6.67
CA LEU A 9 -3.17 -17.47 -5.27
C LEU A 9 -4.39 -17.86 -4.44
N SER A 10 -4.17 -18.74 -3.45
CA SER A 10 -5.23 -19.31 -2.61
C SER A 10 -6.21 -18.20 -2.21
N PRO A 11 -7.54 -18.38 -2.37
CA PRO A 11 -8.53 -17.36 -2.02
C PRO A 11 -8.52 -16.98 -0.53
N TYR A 12 -7.81 -17.76 0.29
CA TYR A 12 -7.57 -17.56 1.71
C TYR A 12 -6.14 -17.10 2.05
N ALA A 13 -5.26 -16.98 1.05
CA ALA A 13 -3.94 -16.43 1.30
C ALA A 13 -4.09 -14.92 1.57
N PRO A 14 -3.56 -14.40 2.70
CA PRO A 14 -3.53 -12.97 2.92
C PRO A 14 -2.81 -12.35 1.74
N ARG A 15 -3.51 -11.44 1.05
CA ARG A 15 -2.93 -10.70 -0.04
C ARG A 15 -2.02 -9.65 0.58
N ILE A 16 -0.81 -9.53 0.05
CA ILE A 16 0.17 -8.57 0.52
C ILE A 16 0.65 -7.82 -0.70
N GLU A 17 0.42 -6.52 -0.69
CA GLU A 17 0.82 -5.62 -1.75
C GLU A 17 1.89 -4.68 -1.23
N LYS A 18 2.90 -4.41 -2.05
CA LYS A 18 4.04 -3.59 -1.68
C LYS A 18 4.18 -2.45 -2.66
N ILE A 19 4.28 -1.24 -2.15
CA ILE A 19 4.53 -0.05 -2.93
C ILE A 19 5.71 0.69 -2.34
N LYS A 20 6.62 1.13 -3.21
CA LYS A 20 7.72 2.00 -2.81
C LYS A 20 7.39 3.43 -3.20
N ILE A 21 7.51 4.32 -2.24
CA ILE A 21 7.31 5.76 -2.42
C ILE A 21 8.54 6.52 -1.95
N ASP A 22 8.52 7.83 -2.16
CA ASP A 22 9.52 8.73 -1.61
C ASP A 22 9.39 8.80 -0.07
N PRO A 23 10.47 8.59 0.70
CA PRO A 23 10.45 8.70 2.16
C PRO A 23 9.98 10.08 2.64
N ASP A 24 10.17 11.15 1.87
CA ASP A 24 9.70 12.49 2.23
C ASP A 24 8.17 12.57 2.34
N LYS A 25 7.45 11.71 1.61
CA LYS A 25 5.98 11.64 1.63
C LYS A 25 5.43 10.75 2.75
N ILE A 26 6.26 9.97 3.44
CA ILE A 26 5.83 9.11 4.57
C ILE A 26 5.15 9.96 5.65
N GLY A 27 5.72 11.13 5.97
CA GLY A 27 5.16 12.01 7.01
C GLY A 27 3.72 12.45 6.71
N VAL A 28 3.40 12.67 5.43
CA VAL A 28 2.04 13.05 4.99
C VAL A 28 1.07 11.87 5.13
N ILE A 29 1.51 10.65 4.84
CA ILE A 29 0.69 9.44 4.92
C ILE A 29 0.40 9.06 6.38
N ILE A 30 1.40 9.14 7.25
CA ILE A 30 1.22 8.89 8.69
C ILE A 30 0.28 9.97 9.28
N GLY A 31 0.45 11.22 8.86
CA GLY A 31 -0.26 12.36 9.42
C GLY A 31 0.26 12.74 10.81
N LYS A 32 -0.34 13.77 11.42
CA LYS A 32 0.06 14.21 12.77
C LYS A 32 -0.20 13.10 13.79
N GLY A 33 0.87 12.52 14.35
CA GLY A 33 0.77 11.47 15.37
C GLY A 33 0.14 10.15 14.91
N GLY A 34 0.13 9.86 13.60
CA GLY A 34 -0.46 8.62 13.08
C GLY A 34 -1.97 8.64 12.87
N GLU A 35 -2.62 9.81 12.96
CA GLU A 35 -4.07 9.92 12.79
C GLU A 35 -4.55 9.46 11.40
N THR A 36 -3.85 9.88 10.33
CA THR A 36 -4.23 9.55 8.96
C THR A 36 -4.10 8.06 8.71
N ILE A 37 -2.96 7.47 9.06
CA ILE A 37 -2.76 6.04 8.85
C ILE A 37 -3.73 5.19 9.68
N ASN A 38 -3.97 5.55 10.94
CA ASN A 38 -4.95 4.87 11.79
C ASN A 38 -6.37 4.93 11.19
N LYS A 39 -6.73 6.07 10.61
CA LYS A 39 -8.03 6.22 9.95
C LYS A 39 -8.15 5.30 8.72
N ILE A 40 -7.10 5.21 7.90
CA ILE A 40 -7.11 4.32 6.72
C ILE A 40 -7.19 2.86 7.15
N THR A 41 -6.38 2.43 8.11
CA THR A 41 -6.39 1.06 8.66
C THR A 41 -7.77 0.73 9.26
N SER A 42 -8.39 1.67 10.00
CA SER A 42 -9.71 1.48 10.60
C SER A 42 -10.85 1.44 9.56
N GLU A 43 -10.80 2.29 8.53
CA GLU A 43 -11.80 2.33 7.45
C GLU A 43 -11.72 1.10 6.53
N THR A 44 -10.50 0.60 6.29
CA THR A 44 -10.27 -0.51 5.34
C THR A 44 -10.17 -1.86 6.01
N GLY A 45 -9.77 -1.93 7.28
CA GLY A 45 -9.40 -3.17 7.96
C GLY A 45 -8.14 -3.83 7.40
N ALA A 46 -7.35 -3.11 6.58
CA ALA A 46 -6.07 -3.60 6.08
C ALA A 46 -4.94 -3.21 7.05
N GLU A 47 -3.97 -4.08 7.19
CA GLU A 47 -2.75 -3.84 7.96
C GLU A 47 -1.73 -3.12 7.06
N ILE A 48 -1.31 -1.93 7.47
CA ILE A 48 -0.39 -1.10 6.68
C ILE A 48 0.88 -0.91 7.49
N ASP A 49 1.99 -1.43 6.97
CA ASP A 49 3.33 -1.27 7.52
C ASP A 49 4.12 -0.30 6.63
N ILE A 50 4.71 0.72 7.25
CA ILE A 50 5.52 1.73 6.55
C ILE A 50 6.92 1.68 7.10
N LYS A 51 7.89 1.44 6.22
CA LYS A 51 9.31 1.44 6.56
C LYS A 51 9.95 2.79 6.30
N GLU A 52 11.04 3.05 7.01
CA GLU A 52 11.85 4.27 6.91
C GLU A 52 12.47 4.49 5.51
N ASP A 53 12.56 3.44 4.69
CA ASP A 53 13.07 3.47 3.32
C ASP A 53 12.00 3.83 2.25
N GLY A 54 10.77 4.16 2.69
CA GLY A 54 9.64 4.43 1.79
C GLY A 54 8.93 3.18 1.29
N LEU A 55 9.25 1.99 1.81
CA LEU A 55 8.53 0.77 1.50
C LEU A 55 7.25 0.67 2.35
N ILE A 56 6.11 0.71 1.68
CA ILE A 56 4.80 0.51 2.29
C ILE A 56 4.31 -0.89 1.92
N THR A 57 3.95 -1.67 2.93
CA THR A 57 3.39 -3.01 2.79
C THR A 57 1.97 -3.01 3.31
N VAL A 58 1.02 -3.40 2.46
CA VAL A 58 -0.41 -3.49 2.82
C VAL A 58 -0.79 -4.97 2.80
N ALA A 59 -1.18 -5.50 3.96
CA ALA A 59 -1.64 -6.88 4.12
C ALA A 59 -3.11 -6.91 4.51
N SER A 60 -3.91 -7.75 3.87
CA SER A 60 -5.30 -7.98 4.29
C SER A 60 -5.81 -9.34 3.84
N PRO A 61 -6.75 -9.95 4.59
CA PRO A 61 -7.49 -11.12 4.11
C PRO A 61 -8.43 -10.79 2.93
N ASP A 62 -8.85 -9.52 2.76
CA ASP A 62 -9.73 -9.09 1.67
C ASP A 62 -8.96 -8.26 0.63
N GLY A 63 -9.02 -8.68 -0.64
CA GLY A 63 -8.43 -7.93 -1.74
C GLY A 63 -9.04 -6.53 -1.92
N ALA A 64 -10.34 -6.37 -1.64
CA ALA A 64 -11.01 -5.07 -1.72
C ALA A 64 -10.50 -4.08 -0.66
N SER A 65 -10.16 -4.57 0.54
CA SER A 65 -9.55 -3.75 1.59
C SER A 65 -8.17 -3.24 1.18
N ILE A 66 -7.37 -4.10 0.54
CA ILE A 66 -6.05 -3.72 0.03
C ILE A 66 -6.18 -2.67 -1.07
N GLU A 67 -7.07 -2.87 -2.04
CA GLU A 67 -7.29 -1.89 -3.11
C GLU A 67 -7.74 -0.54 -2.56
N LYS A 68 -8.65 -0.53 -1.57
CA LYS A 68 -9.09 0.70 -0.90
C LYS A 68 -7.93 1.39 -0.19
N ALA A 69 -7.14 0.66 0.60
CA ALA A 69 -6.00 1.20 1.33
C ALA A 69 -4.94 1.76 0.35
N MET A 70 -4.60 1.01 -0.69
CA MET A 70 -3.69 1.47 -1.74
C MET A 70 -4.21 2.71 -2.47
N ASN A 71 -5.49 2.75 -2.85
CA ASN A 71 -6.06 3.95 -3.49
C ASN A 71 -6.00 5.16 -2.57
N ARG A 72 -6.16 4.96 -1.25
CA ARG A 72 -6.08 6.04 -0.26
C ARG A 72 -4.66 6.55 -0.11
N ILE A 73 -3.68 5.66 0.01
CA ILE A 73 -2.25 5.99 0.07
C ILE A 73 -1.82 6.69 -1.22
N LYS A 74 -2.20 6.15 -2.38
CA LYS A 74 -1.95 6.76 -3.70
C LYS A 74 -2.55 8.14 -3.78
N SER A 75 -3.79 8.35 -3.35
CA SER A 75 -4.44 9.68 -3.34
C SER A 75 -3.70 10.71 -2.46
N LEU A 76 -3.03 10.27 -1.40
CA LEU A 76 -2.22 11.14 -0.52
C LEU A 76 -0.84 11.45 -1.14
N VAL A 77 -0.34 10.60 -2.03
CA VAL A 77 0.98 10.68 -2.64
C VAL A 77 0.93 11.29 -4.06
N GLU A 78 -0.16 11.07 -4.80
CA GLU A 78 -0.48 11.59 -6.14
C GLU A 78 -1.03 13.03 -6.08
N GLU A 79 -0.33 13.92 -5.37
CA GLU A 79 -0.35 15.32 -5.78
C GLU A 79 0.26 15.45 -7.19
N PRO A 80 -0.27 16.35 -8.05
CA PRO A 80 -0.07 16.33 -9.50
C PRO A 80 1.34 16.77 -9.93
N GLY A 81 2.37 15.98 -9.64
CA GLY A 81 3.75 16.38 -9.91
C GLY A 81 4.84 15.31 -10.04
N SER A 82 4.68 14.07 -9.59
CA SER A 82 5.82 13.12 -9.61
C SER A 82 5.89 12.24 -10.86
N TRP A 83 6.10 12.89 -12.01
CA TRP A 83 6.77 12.29 -13.18
C TRP A 83 8.06 13.05 -13.51
N GLN A 84 8.74 13.62 -12.52
CA GLN A 84 9.90 14.49 -12.72
C GLN A 84 11.23 13.97 -12.14
N ASP A 85 11.45 12.67 -11.93
CA ASP A 85 12.76 12.22 -11.40
C ASP A 85 13.34 10.95 -12.08
N LEU A 86 13.13 10.80 -13.39
CA LEU A 86 13.89 9.83 -14.22
C LEU A 86 14.45 10.44 -15.52
N ARG A 87 14.72 11.75 -15.53
CA ARG A 87 15.48 12.42 -16.60
C ARG A 87 16.53 13.34 -16.00
N ARG A 88 17.58 12.75 -15.42
CA ARG A 88 18.88 13.42 -15.30
C ARG A 88 19.98 12.47 -15.75
#